data_AF-A0A969PI53-F1
#
_entry.id   AF-A0A969PI53-F1
#
_cell.length_a   1.000
_cell.length_b   1.000
_cell.length_c   1.000
_cell.angle_alpha   90.00
_cell.angle_beta   90.00
_cell.angle_gamma   90.00
#
_symmetry.space_group_name_H-M   'P 1'
#
loop_
_entity.id
_entity.type
_entity.pdbx_description
1 polymer ?
#
loop_
_entity_poly.entity_id
_entity_poly.type
_entity_poly.pdbx_seq_one_letter_code
_entity_poly.pdbx_strand_id
1 'polypeptide(L)'
;MHLASTSQADVVDMESYVALEVLQGISVTIVRVVSDDFEQDLPDIASAIASDGSLKTFPLMVKMAQNPLAALKLIRSSLQGLKVLEQVTSELFS
;
A
#
# COMPACT_ATOMS: atom_id res chain seq x y z
N MET A 1 14.80 3.12 -9.14
CA MET A 1 14.90 3.89 -10.42
C MET A 1 14.79 3.04 -11.68
N HIS A 2 15.27 1.79 -11.75
CA HIS A 2 15.24 1.01 -13.01
C HIS A 2 13.83 0.86 -13.61
N LEU A 3 12.84 0.42 -12.83
CA LEU A 3 11.46 0.27 -13.29
C LEU A 3 10.88 1.58 -13.84
N ALA A 4 10.94 2.68 -13.08
CA ALA A 4 10.47 3.99 -13.50
C ALA A 4 11.10 4.46 -14.82
N SER A 5 12.41 4.20 -15.02
CA SER A 5 13.10 4.56 -16.28
C SER A 5 12.67 3.72 -17.49
N THR A 6 12.08 2.55 -17.27
CA THR A 6 11.73 1.60 -18.35
C THR A 6 10.22 1.48 -18.63
N SER A 7 9.35 1.79 -17.65
CA SER A 7 7.91 1.50 -17.75
C SER A 7 7.00 2.72 -17.95
N GLN A 8 7.52 3.95 -17.82
CA GLN A 8 6.71 5.18 -17.75
C GLN A 8 5.60 5.14 -16.67
N ALA A 9 5.66 4.21 -15.72
CA ALA A 9 4.63 4.05 -14.70
C ALA A 9 4.87 5.02 -13.54
N ASP A 10 3.81 5.72 -13.14
CA ASP A 10 3.84 6.63 -11.99
C ASP A 10 3.68 5.89 -10.64
N VAL A 11 3.09 4.69 -10.64
CA VAL A 11 2.77 3.91 -9.44
C VAL A 11 2.95 2.41 -9.70
N VAL A 12 3.33 1.65 -8.67
CA VAL A 12 3.45 0.19 -8.70
C VAL A 12 2.51 -0.43 -7.67
N ASP A 13 1.64 -1.34 -8.09
CA ASP A 13 0.73 -2.11 -7.25
C ASP A 13 0.88 -3.63 -7.46
N MET A 14 0.14 -4.44 -6.70
CA MET A 14 0.27 -5.91 -6.75
C MET A 14 -1.03 -6.61 -7.19
N GLU A 15 -2.14 -5.89 -7.29
CA GLU A 15 -3.48 -6.48 -7.44
C GLU A 15 -4.18 -6.10 -8.74
N SER A 16 -3.94 -4.91 -9.29
CA SER A 16 -4.72 -4.37 -10.42
C SER A 16 -4.67 -5.23 -11.67
N TYR A 17 -3.51 -5.80 -12.00
CA TYR A 17 -3.38 -6.65 -13.18
C TYR A 17 -4.32 -7.86 -13.10
N VAL A 18 -4.32 -8.56 -11.97
CA VAL A 18 -5.19 -9.72 -11.74
C VAL A 18 -6.65 -9.30 -11.70
N ALA A 19 -6.96 -8.17 -11.05
CA ALA A 19 -8.33 -7.65 -11.00
C ALA A 19 -8.88 -7.33 -12.40
N LEU A 20 -8.08 -6.68 -13.25
CA LEU A 20 -8.46 -6.35 -14.63
C LEU A 20 -8.61 -7.60 -15.51
N GLU A 21 -7.78 -8.61 -15.30
CA GLU A 21 -7.89 -9.89 -16.00
C GLU A 21 -9.19 -10.63 -15.64
N VAL A 22 -9.56 -10.66 -14.36
CA VAL A 22 -10.79 -11.31 -13.88
C VAL A 22 -12.04 -10.54 -14.30
N LEU A 23 -11.98 -9.21 -14.37
CA LEU A 23 -13.12 -8.33 -14.67
C LEU A 23 -13.19 -7.91 -16.15
N GLN A 24 -12.54 -8.65 -17.04
CA GLN A 24 -12.58 -8.37 -18.48
C GLN A 24 -14.03 -8.28 -19.01
N GLY A 25 -14.29 -7.26 -19.83
CA GLY A 25 -15.61 -6.99 -20.41
C GLY A 25 -16.54 -6.14 -19.54
N ILE A 26 -16.11 -5.76 -18.32
CA ILE A 26 -16.82 -4.83 -17.44
C ILE A 26 -16.06 -3.49 -17.43
N SER A 27 -16.78 -2.37 -17.40
CA SER A 27 -16.17 -1.05 -17.19
C SER A 27 -15.68 -0.96 -15.75
N VAL A 28 -14.36 -0.93 -15.55
CA VAL A 28 -13.71 -0.89 -14.23
C VAL A 28 -12.84 0.35 -14.13
N THR A 29 -12.89 1.01 -12.98
CA THR A 29 -11.96 2.07 -12.60
C THR A 29 -11.20 1.63 -11.36
N ILE A 30 -9.89 1.73 -11.38
CA ILE A 30 -9.03 1.47 -10.22
C ILE A 30 -8.68 2.81 -9.59
N VAL A 31 -8.96 2.94 -8.29
CA VAL A 31 -8.62 4.13 -7.49
C VAL A 31 -7.64 3.71 -6.42
N ARG A 32 -6.52 4.43 -6.32
CA ARG A 32 -5.48 4.18 -5.31
C ARG A 32 -4.94 5.49 -4.76
N VAL A 33 -4.63 5.48 -3.47
CA VAL A 33 -3.85 6.54 -2.81
C VAL A 33 -2.41 6.08 -2.67
N VAL A 34 -1.47 6.93 -3.09
CA VAL A 34 -0.03 6.72 -2.91
C VAL A 34 0.35 7.29 -1.54
N SER A 35 0.64 6.41 -0.57
CA SER A 35 0.93 6.78 0.82
C SER A 35 2.41 7.05 1.11
N ASP A 36 3.29 6.49 0.30
CA ASP A 36 4.73 6.45 0.47
C ASP A 36 5.43 6.81 -0.85
N ASP A 37 6.68 7.25 -0.74
CA ASP A 37 7.54 7.60 -1.88
C ASP A 37 8.83 6.77 -1.83
N PHE A 38 9.58 6.76 -2.94
CA PHE A 38 10.79 5.94 -3.03
C PHE A 38 11.91 6.38 -2.07
N GLU A 39 11.86 7.61 -1.54
CA GLU A 39 12.86 8.14 -0.60
C GLU A 39 12.55 7.74 0.85
N GLN A 40 11.40 7.12 1.12
CA GLN A 40 11.01 6.68 2.45
C GLN A 40 11.41 5.22 2.69
N ASP A 41 12.34 5.00 3.61
CA ASP A 41 12.54 3.67 4.16
C ASP A 41 11.33 3.28 5.04
N LEU A 42 10.70 2.17 4.69
CA LEU A 42 9.67 1.52 5.50
C LEU A 42 10.32 0.49 6.44
N PRO A 43 9.73 0.23 7.62
CA PRO A 43 10.21 -0.86 8.46
C PRO A 43 9.99 -2.19 7.74
N ASP A 44 11.03 -3.04 7.69
CA ASP A 44 10.91 -4.40 7.16
C ASP A 44 10.04 -5.26 8.09
N ILE A 45 8.77 -5.42 7.69
CA ILE A 45 7.77 -6.22 8.39
C ILE A 45 7.51 -7.58 7.71
N ALA A 46 8.33 -8.01 6.75
CA ALA A 46 8.05 -9.23 6.00
C ALA A 46 7.87 -10.46 6.92
N SER A 47 8.69 -10.58 7.96
CA SER A 47 8.58 -11.66 8.95
C SER A 47 7.31 -11.61 9.81
N ALA A 48 6.66 -10.44 9.87
CA ALA A 48 5.42 -10.21 10.62
C ALA A 48 4.17 -10.52 9.80
N ILE A 49 4.28 -10.83 8.51
CA ILE A 49 3.17 -11.22 7.65
C ILE A 49 3.16 -12.75 7.55
N ALA A 50 2.02 -13.38 7.84
CA ALA A 50 1.81 -14.81 7.65
C ALA A 50 1.47 -15.13 6.19
N SER A 51 1.53 -16.41 5.82
CA SER A 51 1.25 -16.85 4.43
C SER A 51 -0.17 -16.59 3.96
N ASP A 52 -1.11 -16.41 4.89
CA ASP A 52 -2.50 -16.03 4.63
C ASP A 52 -2.72 -14.51 4.63
N GLY A 53 -1.65 -13.72 4.75
CA GLY A 53 -1.71 -12.26 4.84
C GLY A 53 -2.01 -11.70 6.24
N SER A 54 -2.26 -12.55 7.24
CA SER A 54 -2.51 -12.09 8.61
C SER A 54 -1.25 -11.52 9.27
N LEU A 55 -1.42 -10.54 10.15
CA LEU A 55 -0.31 -9.94 10.89
C LEU A 55 -0.01 -10.71 12.19
N LYS A 56 1.24 -11.13 12.35
CA LYS A 56 1.76 -11.71 13.59
C LYS A 56 2.09 -10.59 14.57
N THR A 57 1.24 -10.40 15.57
CA THR A 57 1.31 -9.26 16.51
C THR A 57 2.68 -9.09 17.18
N PHE A 58 3.26 -10.18 17.68
CA PHE A 58 4.55 -10.10 18.39
C PHE A 58 5.72 -9.76 17.46
N PRO A 59 5.96 -10.48 16.34
CA PRO A 59 6.95 -10.06 15.34
C PRO A 59 6.75 -8.63 14.83
N LEU A 60 5.50 -8.21 14.60
CA LEU A 60 5.19 -6.85 14.15
C LEU A 60 5.66 -5.81 15.18
N MET A 61 5.30 -5.99 16.44
CA MET A 61 5.71 -5.10 17.53
C MET A 61 7.23 -5.00 17.63
N VAL A 62 7.95 -6.12 17.53
CA VAL A 62 9.42 -6.13 17.56
C VAL A 62 9.99 -5.32 16.40
N LYS A 63 9.49 -5.51 15.16
CA LYS A 63 9.95 -4.76 13.99
C LYS A 63 9.66 -3.26 14.11
N MET A 64 8.49 -2.88 14.63
CA MET A 64 8.15 -1.48 14.87
C MET A 64 9.05 -0.83 15.93
N ALA A 65 9.39 -1.57 16.99
CA ALA A 65 10.28 -1.08 18.05
C ALA A 65 11.74 -0.94 17.60
N GLN A 66 12.20 -1.74 16.63
CA GLN A 66 13.55 -1.66 16.07
C GLN A 66 13.79 -0.38 15.25
N ASN A 67 12.76 0.13 14.57
CA ASN A 67 12.85 1.37 13.81
C ASN A 67 11.61 2.26 14.07
N PRO A 68 11.56 2.93 15.23
CA PRO A 68 10.36 3.65 15.66
C PRO A 68 10.02 4.84 14.76
N LEU A 69 11.02 5.48 14.14
CA LEU A 69 10.78 6.61 13.23
C LEU A 69 10.12 6.13 11.93
N ALA A 70 10.64 5.08 11.30
CA ALA A 70 10.02 4.49 10.12
C ALA A 70 8.64 3.91 10.43
N ALA A 71 8.48 3.29 11.61
CA ALA A 71 7.19 2.79 12.10
C ALA A 71 6.14 3.91 12.23
N LEU A 72 6.48 5.02 12.90
CA LEU A 72 5.58 6.16 13.04
C LEU A 72 5.22 6.77 11.69
N LYS A 73 6.19 6.86 10.77
CA LYS A 73 5.96 7.35 9.41
C LYS A 73 5.01 6.44 8.65
N LEU A 74 5.20 5.12 8.71
CA LEU A 74 4.30 4.12 8.11
C LEU A 74 2.87 4.24 8.68
N ILE A 75 2.72 4.30 10.00
CA ILE A 75 1.40 4.42 10.64
C ILE A 75 0.71 5.70 10.19
N ARG A 76 1.41 6.84 10.25
CA ARG A 76 0.83 8.14 9.90
C ARG A 76 0.44 8.22 8.42
N SER A 77 1.32 7.79 7.53
CA SER A 77 1.05 7.78 6.08
C SER A 77 -0.08 6.83 5.72
N SER A 78 -0.12 5.64 6.34
CA SER A 78 -1.21 4.67 6.13
C SER A 78 -2.57 5.23 6.57
N LEU A 79 -2.63 5.85 7.76
CA LEU A 79 -3.87 6.46 8.27
C LEU A 79 -4.31 7.66 7.42
N GLN A 80 -3.36 8.48 6.95
CA GLN A 80 -3.65 9.58 6.04
C GLN A 80 -4.18 9.05 4.70
N GLY A 81 -3.53 8.03 4.14
CA GLY A 81 -3.94 7.39 2.90
C GLY A 81 -5.33 6.79 2.99
N LEU A 82 -5.63 6.08 4.10
CA LEU A 82 -6.95 5.54 4.38
C LEU A 82 -8.01 6.64 4.43
N LYS A 83 -7.77 7.73 5.15
CA LYS A 83 -8.70 8.85 5.23
C LYS A 83 -9.01 9.45 3.86
N VAL A 84 -8.00 9.63 3.01
CA VAL A 84 -8.19 10.13 1.64
C VAL A 84 -8.98 9.13 0.80
N LEU A 85 -8.68 7.84 0.92
CA LEU A 85 -9.39 6.79 0.20
C LEU A 85 -10.87 6.74 0.60
N GLU A 86 -11.17 6.81 1.89
CA GLU A 86 -12.54 6.89 2.41
C GLU A 86 -13.28 8.11 1.88
N GLN A 87 -12.64 9.28 1.88
CA GLN A 87 -13.23 10.51 1.35
C GLN A 87 -13.53 10.40 -0.15
N VAL A 88 -12.54 10.02 -0.96
CA VAL A 88 -12.71 9.88 -2.42
C VAL A 88 -13.77 8.85 -2.75
N THR A 89 -13.79 7.73 -2.02
CA THR A 89 -14.82 6.70 -2.18
C THR A 89 -16.21 7.25 -1.84
N SER A 90 -16.34 8.01 -0.76
CA SER A 90 -17.61 8.66 -0.40
C SER A 90 -18.07 9.64 -1.47
N GLU A 91 -17.17 10.44 -2.05
CA GLU A 91 -17.51 11.42 -3.10
C GLU A 91 -17.88 10.75 -4.43
N LEU A 92 -17.30 9.59 -4.74
CA LEU A 92 -17.60 8.82 -5.96
C LEU A 92 -18.97 8.13 -5.90
N PHE A 93 -19.46 7.78 -4.71
CA PHE A 93 -20.70 7.01 -4.52
C PHE A 93 -21.84 7.79 -3.84
N SER A 94 -21.63 9.07 -3.50
CA SER A 94 -22.67 10.02 -3.09
C SER A 94 -23.45 10.55 -4.28
#